data_AF-A0A1E1W336-F1
#
_entry.id   AF-A0A1E1W336-F1
#
_cell.length_a   1.000
_cell.length_b   1.000
_cell.length_c   1.000
_cell.angle_alpha   90.00
_cell.angle_beta   90.00
_cell.angle_gamma   90.00
#
_symmetry.space_group_name_H-M   'P 1'
#
loop_
_entity.id
_entity.type
_entity.pdbx_description
1 polymer ?
#
loop_
_entity_poly.entity_id
_entity_poly.type
_entity_poly.pdbx_seq_one_letter_code
_entity_poly.pdbx_strand_id
1 'polypeptide(L)'
;AAALSGAGRDLYAGDAGTVLKHALDMLGRGLVRREGSGDRQQVRGVLSIAGALELSYYANAVVAHYAAPAILATALESILTQPDADQEIVRHTELMEAALQLCNVVSQEFILCPPCHRIEERMLDAVDTLINDRVIERVQEEEGIAEQQWARRFAKTLELDDDDEMPDPTRNIKYKVCKQPEALAERRRLLLTIRPLLEAYAATCRCLDSGSQKELEKRILNTLTEDFTQNKMVYGEAVSTDAIRNCLRLLRQWGVIDMYVENRERRMRLRTPYDKQAARDYICNNIYKFNMTTSLLH
;
A
#
# COMPACT_ATOMS: atom_id res chain seq x y z
N ALA A 1 -20.83 4.19 0.82
CA ALA A 1 -21.99 3.35 0.46
C ALA A 1 -21.73 2.61 -0.86
N ALA A 2 -21.59 3.31 -2.00
CA ALA A 2 -21.36 2.67 -3.31
C ALA A 2 -20.17 1.68 -3.37
N ALA A 3 -18.99 2.04 -2.82
CA ALA A 3 -17.82 1.15 -2.81
C ALA A 3 -18.00 -0.11 -1.92
N LEU A 4 -18.71 0.00 -0.79
CA LEU A 4 -19.01 -1.14 0.10
C LEU A 4 -20.11 -2.05 -0.50
N SER A 5 -21.07 -1.44 -1.20
CA SER A 5 -22.12 -2.13 -1.94
C SER A 5 -21.56 -2.92 -3.11
N GLY A 6 -20.65 -2.33 -3.90
CA GLY A 6 -19.94 -3.01 -4.99
C GLY A 6 -19.07 -4.18 -4.51
N ALA A 7 -18.57 -4.13 -3.27
CA ALA A 7 -17.81 -5.21 -2.66
C ALA A 7 -18.68 -6.30 -1.99
N GLY A 8 -20.02 -6.22 -2.09
CA GLY A 8 -20.94 -7.17 -1.46
C GLY A 8 -20.91 -7.18 0.07
N ARG A 9 -20.38 -6.11 0.69
CA ARG A 9 -20.24 -5.95 2.15
C ARG A 9 -21.25 -4.98 2.75
N ASP A 10 -22.33 -4.70 2.04
CA ASP A 10 -23.36 -3.80 2.51
C ASP A 10 -24.20 -4.48 3.59
N LEU A 11 -23.82 -4.29 4.85
CA LEU A 11 -24.63 -4.68 6.00
C LEU A 11 -25.85 -3.77 6.19
N TYR A 12 -25.89 -2.60 5.53
CA TYR A 12 -26.93 -1.60 5.70
C TYR A 12 -27.58 -1.23 4.37
N ALA A 13 -28.70 -1.87 4.05
CA ALA A 13 -29.57 -1.44 2.95
C ALA A 13 -30.29 -0.14 3.34
N GLY A 14 -29.83 1.01 2.83
CA GLY A 14 -30.45 2.30 3.10
C GLY A 14 -29.82 3.46 2.33
N ASP A 15 -30.50 4.60 2.31
CA ASP A 15 -29.96 5.85 1.76
C ASP A 15 -28.61 6.20 2.41
N ALA A 16 -27.64 6.61 1.60
CA ALA A 16 -26.26 6.86 2.05
C ALA A 16 -26.19 7.88 3.19
N GLY A 17 -27.07 8.88 3.20
CA GLY A 17 -27.17 9.86 4.28
C GLY A 17 -27.64 9.24 5.59
N THR A 18 -28.61 8.33 5.53
CA THR A 18 -29.14 7.62 6.70
C THR A 18 -28.10 6.65 7.29
N VAL A 19 -27.41 5.89 6.42
CA VAL A 19 -26.34 4.98 6.84
C VAL A 19 -25.18 5.75 7.46
N LEU A 20 -24.76 6.86 6.85
CA LEU A 20 -23.71 7.72 7.40
C LEU A 20 -24.09 8.29 8.76
N LYS A 21 -25.32 8.79 8.90
CA LYS A 21 -25.83 9.31 10.18
C LYS A 21 -25.81 8.22 11.26
N HIS A 22 -26.30 7.01 10.93
CA HIS A 22 -26.29 5.88 11.85
C HIS A 22 -24.86 5.47 12.25
N ALA A 23 -23.93 5.37 11.30
CA ALA A 23 -22.53 5.07 11.58
C ALA A 23 -21.87 6.11 12.50
N LEU A 24 -22.12 7.39 12.24
CA LEU A 24 -21.63 8.49 13.10
C LEU A 24 -22.29 8.49 14.48
N ASP A 25 -23.55 8.06 14.60
CA ASP A 25 -24.22 7.90 15.89
C ASP A 25 -23.65 6.71 16.67
N MET A 26 -23.27 5.61 15.99
CA MET A 26 -22.59 4.46 16.61
C MET A 26 -21.20 4.81 17.15
N LEU A 27 -20.42 5.63 16.43
CA LEU A 27 -19.13 6.13 16.93
C LEU A 27 -19.30 7.07 18.14
N GLY A 28 -20.46 7.69 18.27
CA GLY A 28 -20.78 8.55 19.41
C GLY A 28 -20.05 9.90 19.42
N ARG A 29 -20.60 10.82 20.22
CA ARG A 29 -20.10 12.21 20.33
C ARG A 29 -18.74 12.34 21.03
N GLY A 30 -18.29 11.26 21.68
CA GLY A 30 -16.98 11.17 22.33
C GLY A 30 -15.84 10.99 21.33
N LEU A 31 -16.13 10.42 20.15
CA LEU A 31 -15.13 10.18 19.10
C LEU A 31 -15.25 11.15 17.94
N VAL A 32 -16.48 11.53 17.57
CA VAL A 32 -16.72 12.33 16.37
C VAL A 32 -17.69 13.47 16.68
N ARG A 33 -17.31 14.69 16.26
CA ARG A 33 -18.15 15.88 16.30
C ARG A 33 -18.61 16.26 14.91
N ARG A 34 -19.85 16.72 14.83
CA ARG A 34 -20.42 17.30 13.62
C ARG A 34 -20.45 18.82 13.82
N GLU A 35 -19.74 19.54 12.97
CA GLU A 35 -19.70 21.00 12.97
C GLU A 35 -20.38 21.53 11.71
N GLY A 36 -21.14 22.62 11.82
CA GLY A 36 -21.89 23.19 10.69
C GLY A 36 -23.34 22.70 10.57
N SER A 37 -24.03 23.16 9.51
CA SER A 37 -25.44 22.86 9.21
C SER A 37 -25.64 22.66 7.71
N GLY A 38 -26.53 21.74 7.32
CA GLY A 38 -26.83 21.39 5.93
C GLY A 38 -25.63 20.78 5.19
N ASP A 39 -25.45 21.14 3.91
CA ASP A 39 -24.35 20.64 3.05
C ASP A 39 -22.94 21.05 3.49
N ARG A 40 -22.80 21.94 4.48
CA ARG A 40 -21.50 22.34 5.06
C ARG A 40 -21.17 21.57 6.33
N GLN A 41 -21.88 20.49 6.63
CA GLN A 41 -21.64 19.69 7.81
C GLN A 41 -20.28 18.99 7.70
N GLN A 42 -19.33 19.40 8.53
CA GLN A 42 -18.02 18.78 8.64
C GLN A 42 -17.99 17.78 9.79
N VAL A 43 -17.42 16.62 9.53
CA VAL A 43 -17.21 15.57 10.52
C VAL A 43 -15.76 15.67 10.98
N ARG A 44 -15.54 15.88 12.28
CA ARG A 44 -14.19 15.98 12.88
C ARG A 44 -14.03 14.99 14.02
N GLY A 45 -12.87 14.36 14.10
CA GLY A 45 -12.49 13.55 15.27
C GLY A 45 -12.32 14.41 16.52
N VAL A 46 -12.67 13.87 17.68
CA VAL A 46 -12.39 14.49 18.97
C VAL A 46 -10.91 14.29 19.29
N LEU A 47 -10.18 15.39 19.47
CA LEU A 47 -8.73 15.42 19.71
C LEU A 47 -8.33 15.02 21.15
N SER A 48 -9.03 14.06 21.75
CA SER A 48 -8.65 13.48 23.04
C SER A 48 -7.79 12.25 22.82
N ILE A 49 -6.88 11.94 23.74
CA ILE A 49 -6.02 10.74 23.66
C ILE A 49 -6.88 9.48 23.56
N ALA A 50 -7.90 9.35 24.43
CA ALA A 50 -8.81 8.21 24.41
C ALA A 50 -9.56 8.09 23.07
N GLY A 51 -10.06 9.20 22.54
CA GLY A 51 -10.76 9.20 21.26
C GLY A 51 -9.86 8.88 20.07
N ALA A 52 -8.61 9.34 20.08
CA ALA A 52 -7.62 9.00 19.06
C ALA A 52 -7.25 7.50 19.10
N LEU A 53 -7.08 6.92 20.29
CA LEU A 53 -6.81 5.49 20.45
C LEU A 53 -7.97 4.63 19.95
N GLU A 54 -9.20 5.00 20.29
CA GLU A 54 -10.38 4.25 19.85
C GLU A 54 -10.63 4.40 18.34
N LEU A 55 -10.48 5.61 17.77
CA LEU A 55 -10.55 5.80 16.33
C LEU A 55 -9.45 5.04 15.58
N SER A 56 -8.23 5.00 16.13
CA SER A 56 -7.12 4.22 15.57
C SER A 56 -7.44 2.72 15.57
N TYR A 57 -8.08 2.21 16.63
CA TYR A 57 -8.53 0.82 16.69
C TYR A 57 -9.52 0.48 15.56
N TYR A 58 -10.52 1.33 15.32
CA TYR A 58 -11.45 1.12 14.20
C TYR A 58 -10.79 1.32 12.83
N ALA A 59 -9.88 2.29 12.71
CA ALA A 59 -9.16 2.56 11.47
C ALA A 59 -8.35 1.35 11.01
N ASN A 60 -7.74 0.59 11.93
CA ASN A 60 -6.95 -0.60 11.59
C ASN A 60 -7.77 -1.66 10.82
N ALA A 61 -9.05 -1.83 11.14
CA ALA A 61 -9.94 -2.74 10.40
C ALA A 61 -10.25 -2.23 8.98
N VAL A 62 -10.36 -0.90 8.83
CA VAL A 62 -10.63 -0.26 7.54
C VAL A 62 -9.39 -0.25 6.64
N VAL A 63 -8.20 -0.02 7.21
CA VAL A 63 -6.92 -0.07 6.48
C VAL A 63 -6.73 -1.43 5.81
N ALA A 64 -7.01 -2.53 6.52
CA ALA A 64 -6.92 -3.87 5.95
C ALA A 64 -7.86 -4.09 4.73
N HIS A 65 -9.04 -3.47 4.72
CA HIS A 65 -9.97 -3.56 3.59
C HIS A 65 -9.40 -2.89 2.33
N TYR A 66 -8.75 -1.74 2.49
CA TYR A 66 -8.17 -0.97 1.38
C TYR A 66 -6.71 -1.33 1.09
N ALA A 67 -6.11 -2.27 1.81
CA ALA A 67 -4.69 -2.59 1.67
C ALA A 67 -4.29 -2.96 0.23
N ALA A 68 -5.06 -3.82 -0.46
CA ALA A 68 -4.73 -4.23 -1.82
C ALA A 68 -4.81 -3.06 -2.84
N PRO A 69 -5.91 -2.28 -2.93
CA PRO A 69 -5.94 -1.06 -3.74
C PRO A 69 -4.85 -0.04 -3.35
N ALA A 70 -4.54 0.12 -2.07
CA ALA A 70 -3.50 1.03 -1.58
C ALA A 70 -2.09 0.61 -2.00
N ILE A 71 -1.79 -0.69 -1.96
CA ILE A 71 -0.55 -1.25 -2.49
C ILE A 71 -0.42 -0.94 -3.98
N LEU A 72 -1.47 -1.18 -4.77
CA LEU A 72 -1.45 -0.89 -6.20
C LEU A 72 -1.28 0.60 -6.51
N ALA A 73 -2.01 1.47 -5.82
CA ALA A 73 -1.86 2.91 -5.98
C ALA A 73 -0.44 3.37 -5.61
N THR A 74 0.15 2.81 -4.56
CA THR A 74 1.52 3.12 -4.14
C THR A 74 2.55 2.59 -5.14
N ALA A 75 2.36 1.38 -5.66
CA ALA A 75 3.18 0.81 -6.72
C ALA A 75 3.11 1.68 -7.99
N LEU A 76 1.90 2.10 -8.39
CA LEU A 76 1.67 3.01 -9.51
C LEU A 76 2.47 4.31 -9.32
N GLU A 77 2.35 4.99 -8.19
CA GLU A 77 3.13 6.21 -7.94
C GLU A 77 4.64 5.95 -7.93
N SER A 78 5.10 4.81 -7.42
CA SER A 78 6.53 4.47 -7.42
C SER A 78 7.10 4.29 -8.82
N ILE A 79 6.25 3.95 -9.79
CA ILE A 79 6.60 3.89 -11.21
C ILE A 79 6.59 5.31 -11.79
N LEU A 80 5.50 6.04 -11.60
CA LEU A 80 5.33 7.41 -12.13
C LEU A 80 6.37 8.39 -11.59
N THR A 81 6.88 8.21 -10.38
CA THR A 81 7.90 9.10 -9.81
C THR A 81 9.32 8.83 -10.30
N GLN A 82 9.55 7.81 -11.13
CA GLN A 82 10.86 7.55 -11.72
C GLN A 82 11.20 8.62 -12.79
N PRO A 83 12.49 9.01 -12.91
CA PRO A 83 12.91 10.12 -13.77
C PRO A 83 12.58 9.92 -15.26
N ASP A 84 12.59 8.67 -15.73
CA ASP A 84 12.36 8.30 -17.13
C ASP A 84 10.96 7.72 -17.39
N ALA A 85 10.05 7.80 -16.40
CA ALA A 85 8.73 7.19 -16.51
C ALA A 85 7.75 8.02 -17.34
N ASP A 86 6.92 7.32 -18.11
CA ASP A 86 5.74 7.87 -18.75
C ASP A 86 4.70 8.21 -17.67
N GLN A 87 4.37 9.49 -17.55
CA GLN A 87 3.44 10.00 -16.53
C GLN A 87 1.97 9.69 -16.84
N GLU A 88 1.68 9.13 -18.02
CA GLU A 88 0.32 8.88 -18.49
C GLU A 88 0.02 7.41 -18.71
N ILE A 89 1.02 6.61 -19.09
CA ILE A 89 0.82 5.20 -19.46
C ILE A 89 1.71 4.28 -18.62
N VAL A 90 1.10 3.26 -18.04
CA VAL A 90 1.80 2.22 -17.27
C VAL A 90 1.47 0.84 -17.83
N ARG A 91 2.49 -0.02 -17.96
CA ARG A 91 2.30 -1.40 -18.42
C ARG A 91 1.78 -2.29 -17.30
N HIS A 92 0.96 -3.28 -17.65
CA HIS A 92 0.43 -4.23 -16.67
C HIS A 92 1.53 -4.99 -15.93
N THR A 93 2.52 -5.51 -16.67
CA THR A 93 3.63 -6.27 -16.09
C THR A 93 4.41 -5.45 -15.06
N GLU A 94 4.74 -4.20 -15.40
CA GLU A 94 5.47 -3.28 -14.53
C GLU A 94 4.68 -2.94 -13.25
N LEU A 95 3.39 -2.66 -13.38
CA LEU A 95 2.51 -2.38 -12.25
C LEU A 95 2.39 -3.59 -11.33
N MET A 96 2.20 -4.79 -11.88
CA MET A 96 2.06 -6.02 -11.12
C MET A 96 3.37 -6.40 -10.42
N GLU A 97 4.51 -6.29 -11.10
CA GLU A 97 5.83 -6.53 -10.49
C GLU A 97 6.07 -5.60 -9.31
N ALA A 98 5.82 -4.28 -9.47
CA ALA A 98 5.97 -3.31 -8.41
C ALA A 98 4.99 -3.59 -7.24
N ALA A 99 3.73 -3.94 -7.53
CA ALA A 99 2.73 -4.25 -6.52
C ALA A 99 3.08 -5.53 -5.73
N LEU A 100 3.55 -6.59 -6.39
CA LEU A 100 3.96 -7.83 -5.73
C LEU A 100 5.22 -7.64 -4.89
N GLN A 101 6.16 -6.81 -5.36
CA GLN A 101 7.31 -6.41 -4.55
C GLN A 101 6.89 -5.65 -3.30
N LEU A 102 5.93 -4.72 -3.41
CA LEU A 102 5.39 -4.01 -2.26
C LEU A 102 4.59 -4.93 -1.32
N CYS A 103 3.84 -5.91 -1.84
CA CYS A 103 3.18 -6.94 -1.02
C CYS A 103 4.19 -7.69 -0.13
N ASN A 104 5.37 -8.02 -0.67
CA ASN A 104 6.43 -8.64 0.12
C ASN A 104 6.94 -7.72 1.22
N VAL A 105 7.08 -6.41 0.96
CA VAL A 105 7.49 -5.40 1.95
C VAL A 105 6.48 -5.32 3.09
N VAL A 106 5.18 -5.22 2.80
CA VAL A 106 4.13 -5.07 3.83
C VAL A 106 3.56 -6.41 4.33
N SER A 107 4.24 -7.52 4.05
CA SER A 107 3.81 -8.88 4.41
C SER A 107 3.69 -9.12 5.91
N GLN A 108 4.39 -8.32 6.73
CA GLN A 108 4.31 -8.39 8.19
C GLN A 108 3.17 -7.53 8.77
N GLU A 109 2.50 -6.71 7.94
CA GLU A 109 1.39 -5.82 8.35
C GLU A 109 0.03 -6.40 7.95
N PHE A 110 -0.06 -7.00 6.76
CA PHE A 110 -1.34 -7.41 6.18
C PHE A 110 -1.37 -8.89 5.82
N ILE A 111 -2.50 -9.51 6.14
CA ILE A 111 -2.91 -10.79 5.54
C ILE A 111 -3.83 -10.44 4.37
N LEU A 112 -3.28 -10.36 3.16
CA LEU A 112 -3.99 -9.85 1.99
C LEU A 112 -4.99 -10.84 1.39
N CYS A 113 -4.75 -12.13 1.54
CA CYS A 113 -5.58 -13.19 0.99
C CYS A 113 -5.80 -14.31 2.03
N PRO A 114 -6.97 -14.98 2.00
CA PRO A 114 -7.20 -16.17 2.81
C PRO A 114 -6.29 -17.32 2.35
N PRO A 115 -6.16 -18.39 3.17
CA PRO A 115 -5.43 -19.59 2.77
C PRO A 115 -5.91 -20.09 1.40
N CYS A 116 -4.99 -20.59 0.58
CA CYS A 116 -5.22 -21.14 -0.76
C CYS A 116 -5.50 -20.13 -1.88
N HIS A 117 -5.61 -18.83 -1.60
CA HIS A 117 -5.69 -17.81 -2.66
C HIS A 117 -4.32 -17.20 -2.94
N ARG A 118 -4.06 -16.91 -4.21
CA ARG A 118 -2.79 -16.30 -4.64
C ARG A 118 -2.85 -14.79 -4.48
N ILE A 119 -1.72 -14.18 -4.10
CA ILE A 119 -1.62 -12.72 -3.96
C ILE A 119 -1.80 -12.06 -5.33
N GLU A 120 -1.31 -12.70 -6.39
CA GLU A 120 -1.43 -12.25 -7.77
C GLU A 120 -2.89 -12.08 -8.19
N GLU A 121 -3.74 -13.07 -7.91
CA GLU A 121 -5.19 -13.00 -8.17
C GLU A 121 -5.82 -11.84 -7.40
N ARG A 122 -5.46 -11.68 -6.13
CA ARG A 122 -5.95 -10.58 -5.31
C ARG A 122 -5.52 -9.20 -5.83
N MET A 123 -4.32 -9.10 -6.42
CA MET A 123 -3.86 -7.88 -7.06
C MET A 123 -4.62 -7.61 -8.37
N LEU A 124 -4.95 -8.65 -9.15
CA LEU A 124 -5.79 -8.48 -10.34
C LEU A 124 -7.18 -7.92 -9.99
N ASP A 125 -7.83 -8.45 -8.95
CA ASP A 125 -9.10 -7.88 -8.45
C ASP A 125 -8.97 -6.40 -8.07
N ALA A 126 -7.83 -6.05 -7.47
CA ALA A 126 -7.57 -4.68 -7.05
C ALA A 126 -7.25 -3.76 -8.23
N VAL A 127 -6.66 -4.27 -9.33
CA VAL A 127 -6.55 -3.54 -10.60
C VAL A 127 -7.94 -3.21 -11.14
N ASP A 128 -8.86 -4.18 -11.15
CA ASP A 128 -10.24 -3.94 -11.59
C ASP A 128 -10.97 -2.94 -10.68
N THR A 129 -10.67 -2.96 -9.38
CA THR A 129 -11.16 -1.93 -8.44
C THR A 129 -10.66 -0.53 -8.84
N LEU A 130 -9.36 -0.37 -9.13
CA LEU A 130 -8.81 0.92 -9.58
C LEU A 130 -9.41 1.38 -10.92
N ILE A 131 -9.75 0.44 -11.81
CA ILE A 131 -10.44 0.76 -13.07
C ILE A 131 -11.86 1.24 -12.80
N ASN A 132 -12.61 0.54 -11.95
CA ASN A 132 -13.97 0.89 -11.57
C ASN A 132 -14.04 2.27 -10.88
N ASP A 133 -13.04 2.58 -10.06
CA ASP A 133 -12.89 3.88 -9.39
C ASP A 133 -12.35 4.98 -10.32
N ARG A 134 -12.12 4.67 -11.61
CA ARG A 134 -11.54 5.55 -12.63
C ARG A 134 -10.21 6.16 -12.23
N VAL A 135 -9.43 5.44 -11.43
CA VAL A 135 -8.04 5.79 -11.10
C VAL A 135 -7.13 5.52 -12.31
N ILE A 136 -7.41 4.43 -13.02
CA ILE A 136 -6.76 4.05 -14.29
C ILE A 136 -7.81 3.60 -15.31
N GLU A 137 -7.48 3.67 -16.60
CA GLU A 137 -8.32 3.20 -17.69
C GLU A 137 -7.55 2.21 -18.57
N ARG A 138 -8.18 1.12 -19.01
CA ARG A 138 -7.56 0.20 -19.97
C ARG A 138 -7.43 0.90 -21.33
N VAL A 139 -6.22 0.93 -21.88
CA VAL A 139 -6.01 1.38 -23.26
C VAL A 139 -6.48 0.25 -24.18
N GLN A 140 -7.69 0.37 -24.74
CA GLN A 140 -8.17 -0.59 -25.74
C GLN A 140 -7.33 -0.43 -27.02
N GLU A 141 -6.67 -1.50 -27.47
CA GLU A 141 -6.29 -1.64 -28.87
C GLU A 141 -7.58 -1.95 -29.65
N GLU A 142 -7.84 -1.26 -30.77
CA GLU A 142 -9.08 -1.36 -31.55
C GLU A 142 -9.59 -2.82 -31.67
N GLU A 143 -10.76 -3.07 -31.09
CA GLU A 143 -11.36 -4.40 -30.86
C GLU A 143 -11.60 -5.22 -32.15
N GLY A 144 -11.55 -4.60 -33.34
CA GLY A 144 -11.89 -5.26 -34.61
C GLY A 144 -10.86 -6.24 -35.17
N ILE A 145 -9.58 -6.13 -34.78
CA ILE A 145 -8.50 -6.98 -35.35
C ILE A 145 -8.05 -8.04 -34.34
N ALA A 146 -8.16 -7.75 -33.04
CA ALA A 146 -7.62 -8.59 -31.97
C ALA A 146 -8.39 -9.90 -31.79
N GLU A 147 -9.71 -9.91 -31.90
CA GLU A 147 -10.52 -11.13 -31.75
C GLU A 147 -10.33 -12.09 -32.93
N GLN A 148 -10.18 -11.53 -34.14
CA GLN A 148 -9.86 -12.28 -35.36
C GLN A 148 -8.42 -12.82 -35.34
N GLN A 149 -7.49 -12.09 -34.73
CA GLN A 149 -6.14 -12.58 -34.47
C GLN A 149 -6.09 -13.59 -33.32
N TRP A 150 -6.93 -13.46 -32.29
CA TRP A 150 -7.05 -14.40 -31.18
C TRP A 150 -7.62 -15.73 -31.67
N ALA A 151 -8.68 -15.72 -32.48
CA ALA A 151 -9.22 -16.91 -33.13
C ALA A 151 -8.18 -17.60 -34.05
N ARG A 152 -7.38 -16.82 -34.79
CA ARG A 152 -6.28 -17.35 -35.62
C ARG A 152 -5.12 -17.91 -34.79
N ARG A 153 -4.79 -17.29 -33.65
CA ARG A 153 -3.74 -17.77 -32.75
C ARG A 153 -4.18 -19.03 -32.01
N PHE A 154 -5.42 -19.08 -31.53
CA PHE A 154 -6.00 -20.23 -30.86
C PHE A 154 -6.13 -21.45 -31.79
N ALA A 155 -6.51 -21.24 -33.05
CA ALA A 155 -6.48 -22.30 -34.07
C ALA A 155 -5.05 -22.83 -34.32
N LYS A 156 -4.04 -21.95 -34.27
CA LYS A 156 -2.62 -22.31 -34.42
C LYS A 156 -2.05 -23.01 -33.18
N THR A 157 -2.60 -22.76 -31.99
CA THR A 157 -2.25 -23.41 -30.71
C THR A 157 -2.65 -24.88 -30.67
N LEU A 158 -3.66 -25.30 -31.45
CA LEU A 158 -4.08 -26.71 -31.53
C LEU A 158 -3.18 -27.56 -32.45
N GLU A 159 -2.26 -26.95 -33.22
CA GLU A 159 -1.48 -27.62 -34.26
C GLU A 159 0.04 -27.70 -33.99
N LEU A 160 0.55 -27.19 -32.86
CA LEU A 160 2.00 -27.13 -32.59
C LEU A 160 2.37 -27.83 -31.27
N ASP A 161 3.17 -28.90 -31.39
CA ASP A 161 3.87 -29.61 -30.30
C ASP A 161 4.88 -28.67 -29.60
N ASP A 162 4.54 -28.29 -28.37
CA ASP A 162 5.32 -28.24 -27.12
C ASP A 162 6.81 -27.80 -27.05
N ASP A 163 7.33 -26.87 -27.86
CA ASP A 163 8.71 -26.35 -27.60
C ASP A 163 9.01 -24.86 -27.94
N ASP A 164 8.00 -24.03 -28.26
CA ASP A 164 8.20 -22.58 -28.44
C ASP A 164 7.68 -21.80 -27.21
N GLU A 165 8.58 -21.08 -26.51
CA GLU A 165 8.24 -20.16 -25.41
C GLU A 165 7.12 -19.19 -25.83
N MET A 166 5.92 -19.46 -25.32
CA MET A 166 4.74 -18.66 -25.59
C MET A 166 4.95 -17.21 -25.12
N PRO A 167 4.77 -16.20 -25.98
CA PRO A 167 4.88 -14.80 -25.57
C PRO A 167 3.87 -14.46 -24.47
N ASP A 168 4.33 -13.84 -23.38
CA ASP A 168 3.47 -13.42 -22.27
C ASP A 168 2.24 -12.64 -22.78
N PRO A 169 1.02 -13.16 -22.56
CA PRO A 169 -0.21 -12.55 -23.07
C PRO A 169 -0.49 -11.17 -22.47
N THR A 170 0.15 -10.81 -21.36
CA THR A 170 -0.05 -9.52 -20.68
C THR A 170 0.86 -8.40 -21.18
N ARG A 171 1.86 -8.72 -22.02
CA ARG A 171 2.88 -7.77 -22.50
C ARG A 171 2.32 -6.52 -23.19
N ASN A 172 1.14 -6.62 -23.81
CA ASN A 172 0.51 -5.52 -24.53
C ASN A 172 -0.51 -4.75 -23.69
N ILE A 173 -0.85 -5.23 -22.48
CA ILE A 173 -1.83 -4.56 -21.64
C ILE A 173 -1.22 -3.29 -21.06
N LYS A 174 -1.87 -2.16 -21.34
CA LYS A 174 -1.47 -0.82 -20.88
C LYS A 174 -2.64 -0.13 -20.19
N TYR A 175 -2.32 0.65 -19.18
CA TYR A 175 -3.26 1.46 -18.43
C TYR A 175 -2.92 2.94 -18.59
N LYS A 176 -3.93 3.75 -18.87
CA LYS A 176 -3.85 5.19 -18.84
C LYS A 176 -4.18 5.71 -17.45
N VAL A 177 -3.35 6.58 -16.91
CA VAL A 177 -3.53 7.17 -15.59
C VAL A 177 -4.49 8.35 -15.67
N CYS A 178 -5.55 8.34 -14.85
CA CYS A 178 -6.52 9.42 -14.81
C CYS A 178 -5.98 10.63 -14.03
N LYS A 179 -6.18 11.82 -14.60
CA LYS A 179 -5.76 13.11 -14.02
C LYS A 179 -6.94 13.97 -13.52
N GLN A 180 -8.15 13.41 -13.51
CA GLN A 180 -9.33 14.11 -13.01
C GLN A 180 -9.24 14.33 -11.49
N PRO A 181 -9.81 15.42 -10.95
CA PRO A 181 -9.73 15.74 -9.52
C PRO A 181 -10.18 14.60 -8.60
N GLU A 182 -11.24 13.88 -8.96
CA GLU A 182 -11.77 12.76 -8.20
C GLU A 182 -10.78 11.57 -8.17
N ALA A 183 -10.16 11.26 -9.31
CA ALA A 183 -9.16 10.20 -9.41
C ALA A 183 -7.88 10.54 -8.63
N LEU A 184 -7.46 11.81 -8.65
CA LEU A 184 -6.33 12.30 -7.86
C LEU A 184 -6.63 12.24 -6.36
N ALA A 185 -7.85 12.60 -5.95
CA ALA A 185 -8.29 12.50 -4.56
C ALA A 185 -8.32 11.04 -4.09
N GLU A 186 -8.79 10.12 -4.93
CA GLU A 186 -8.83 8.69 -4.60
C GLU A 186 -7.42 8.08 -4.53
N ARG A 187 -6.53 8.39 -5.48
CA ARG A 187 -5.11 8.03 -5.41
C ARG A 187 -4.48 8.54 -4.12
N ARG A 188 -4.69 9.82 -3.79
CA ARG A 188 -4.21 10.40 -2.53
C ARG A 188 -4.72 9.61 -1.32
N ARG A 189 -6.02 9.34 -1.24
CA ARG A 189 -6.63 8.54 -0.15
C ARG A 189 -5.96 7.18 -0.01
N LEU A 190 -5.76 6.47 -1.12
CA LEU A 190 -5.12 5.16 -1.16
C LEU A 190 -3.66 5.21 -0.71
N LEU A 191 -2.88 6.20 -1.16
CA LEU A 191 -1.49 6.39 -0.73
C LEU A 191 -1.39 6.58 0.78
N LEU A 192 -2.25 7.44 1.33
CA LEU A 192 -2.26 7.76 2.76
C LEU A 192 -2.62 6.57 3.64
N THR A 193 -3.25 5.53 3.07
CA THR A 193 -3.68 4.33 3.81
C THR A 193 -2.48 3.52 4.33
N ILE A 194 -1.39 3.41 3.56
CA ILE A 194 -0.21 2.64 3.94
C ILE A 194 1.04 3.50 4.15
N ARG A 195 0.97 4.80 3.85
CA ARG A 195 2.09 5.74 4.01
C ARG A 195 2.75 5.70 5.39
N PRO A 196 2.02 5.70 6.52
CA PRO A 196 2.64 5.68 7.84
C PRO A 196 3.53 4.44 8.07
N LEU A 197 3.12 3.29 7.51
CA LEU A 197 3.90 2.04 7.59
C LEU A 197 5.20 2.16 6.80
N LEU A 198 5.13 2.73 5.59
CA LEU A 198 6.29 2.90 4.72
C LEU A 198 7.29 3.92 5.30
N GLU A 199 6.81 4.97 5.95
CA GLU A 199 7.67 5.93 6.66
C GLU A 199 8.39 5.29 7.84
N ALA A 200 7.68 4.48 8.64
CA ALA A 200 8.25 3.73 9.75
C ALA A 200 9.30 2.70 9.27
N TYR A 201 9.02 2.00 8.17
CA TYR A 201 9.94 1.02 7.59
C TYR A 201 11.18 1.71 7.02
N ALA A 202 11.01 2.81 6.31
CA ALA A 202 12.12 3.61 5.79
C ALA A 202 13.00 4.13 6.93
N ALA A 203 12.42 4.66 8.02
CA ALA A 203 13.19 5.09 9.18
C ALA A 203 13.94 3.93 9.85
N THR A 204 13.29 2.77 9.98
CA THR A 204 13.91 1.55 10.52
C THR A 204 15.14 1.14 9.69
N CYS A 205 15.02 1.16 8.36
CA CYS A 205 16.14 0.91 7.46
C CYS A 205 17.26 1.94 7.59
N ARG A 206 16.94 3.24 7.72
CA ARG A 206 17.94 4.31 7.87
C ARG A 206 18.76 4.18 9.15
N CYS A 207 18.11 3.78 10.25
CA CYS A 207 18.73 3.69 11.56
C CYS A 207 19.30 2.30 11.89
N LEU A 208 19.23 1.35 10.94
CA LEU A 208 19.59 -0.04 11.14
C LEU A 208 21.05 -0.17 11.60
N ASP A 209 21.29 -0.85 12.72
CA ASP A 209 22.63 -1.07 13.25
C ASP A 209 22.67 -2.31 14.14
N SER A 210 23.87 -2.87 14.35
CA SER A 210 24.07 -4.00 15.27
C SER A 210 24.05 -3.49 16.72
N GLY A 211 23.47 -4.25 17.64
CA GLY A 211 23.40 -3.85 19.05
C GLY A 211 22.17 -4.36 19.79
N SER A 212 21.78 -3.65 20.85
CA SER A 212 20.54 -3.95 21.57
C SER A 212 19.32 -3.58 20.72
N GLN A 213 18.37 -4.52 20.60
CA GLN A 213 17.10 -4.26 19.92
C GLN A 213 16.35 -3.10 20.59
N LYS A 214 16.39 -3.03 21.93
CA LYS A 214 15.67 -2.02 22.70
C LYS A 214 16.21 -0.61 22.46
N GLU A 215 17.54 -0.48 22.39
CA GLU A 215 18.19 0.79 22.10
C GLU A 215 17.93 1.25 20.66
N LEU A 216 17.96 0.31 19.71
CA LEU A 216 17.62 0.58 18.32
C LEU A 216 16.15 1.04 18.18
N GLU A 217 15.20 0.30 18.75
CA GLU A 217 13.77 0.68 18.72
C GLU A 217 13.56 2.10 19.28
N LYS A 218 14.20 2.42 20.41
CA LYS A 218 14.14 3.76 21.01
C LYS A 218 14.73 4.83 20.09
N ARG A 219 15.88 4.56 19.46
CA ARG A 219 16.52 5.49 18.52
C ARG A 219 15.61 5.76 17.31
N ILE A 220 15.02 4.72 16.72
CA ILE A 220 14.11 4.85 15.58
C ILE A 220 12.87 5.67 15.97
N LEU A 221 12.26 5.38 17.13
CA LEU A 221 11.12 6.16 17.63
C LEU A 221 11.46 7.64 17.79
N ASN A 222 12.63 7.94 18.36
CA ASN A 222 13.07 9.32 18.51
C ASN A 222 13.24 10.01 17.14
N THR A 223 13.85 9.34 16.17
CA THR A 223 14.00 9.86 14.80
C THR A 223 12.64 10.12 14.14
N LEU A 224 11.68 9.19 14.25
CA LEU A 224 10.33 9.39 13.71
C LEU A 224 9.60 10.55 14.41
N THR A 225 9.77 10.69 15.72
CA THR A 225 9.20 11.80 16.50
C THR A 225 9.81 13.14 16.09
N GLU A 226 11.13 13.18 15.86
CA GLU A 226 11.83 14.35 15.34
C GLU A 226 11.36 14.71 13.92
N ASP A 227 11.25 13.72 13.02
CA ASP A 227 10.78 13.93 11.66
C ASP A 227 9.33 14.47 11.64
N PHE A 228 8.46 13.97 12.52
CA PHE A 228 7.10 14.47 12.68
C PHE A 228 7.07 15.90 13.24
N THR A 229 7.79 16.18 14.33
CA THR A 229 7.83 17.52 14.95
C THR A 229 8.47 18.59 14.05
N GLN A 230 9.32 18.19 13.10
CA GLN A 230 9.92 19.06 12.08
C GLN A 230 9.06 19.20 10.81
N ASN A 231 7.84 18.65 10.79
CA ASN A 231 6.95 18.63 9.62
C ASN A 231 7.56 17.94 8.38
N LYS A 232 8.51 17.02 8.57
CA LYS A 232 9.03 16.17 7.49
C LYS A 232 8.10 14.98 7.21
N MET A 233 7.23 14.66 8.15
CA MET A 233 6.19 13.66 8.04
C MET A 233 4.85 14.30 8.38
N VAL A 234 3.83 13.94 7.61
CA VAL A 234 2.48 14.54 7.75
C VAL A 234 1.69 13.89 8.88
N TYR A 235 2.00 12.63 9.20
CA TYR A 235 1.19 11.77 10.07
C TYR A 235 2.02 11.21 11.22
N GLY A 236 1.51 11.36 12.45
CA GLY A 236 2.16 10.86 13.66
C GLY A 236 1.99 9.35 13.83
N GLU A 237 1.07 8.74 13.09
CA GLU A 237 0.75 7.31 13.08
C GLU A 237 1.95 6.44 12.70
N ALA A 238 2.92 7.01 11.97
CA ALA A 238 4.17 6.34 11.62
C ALA A 238 5.07 6.10 12.84
N VAL A 239 4.89 6.84 13.94
CA VAL A 239 5.62 6.65 15.21
C VAL A 239 5.05 5.42 15.94
N SER A 240 5.31 4.23 15.38
CA SER A 240 4.74 2.96 15.86
C SER A 240 5.83 1.94 16.16
N THR A 241 5.86 1.44 17.40
CA THR A 241 6.76 0.34 17.77
C THR A 241 6.43 -0.96 17.04
N ASP A 242 5.18 -1.16 16.68
CA ASP A 242 4.76 -2.39 16.00
C ASP A 242 5.26 -2.40 14.56
N ALA A 243 5.13 -1.27 13.84
CA ALA A 243 5.67 -1.13 12.49
C ALA A 243 7.20 -1.28 12.47
N ILE A 244 7.91 -0.72 13.46
CA ILE A 244 9.36 -0.90 13.61
C ILE A 244 9.71 -2.38 13.78
N ARG A 245 9.01 -3.08 14.68
CA ARG A 245 9.26 -4.51 14.94
C ARG A 245 8.92 -5.38 13.74
N ASN A 246 7.84 -5.07 13.02
CA ASN A 246 7.46 -5.76 11.79
C ASN A 246 8.50 -5.56 10.69
N CYS A 247 9.03 -4.35 10.52
CA CYS A 247 10.16 -4.10 9.61
C CYS A 247 11.41 -4.90 10.00
N LEU A 248 11.76 -4.98 11.30
CA LEU A 248 12.88 -5.83 11.76
C LEU A 248 12.63 -7.33 11.47
N ARG A 249 11.39 -7.82 11.61
CA ARG A 249 11.03 -9.20 11.23
C ARG A 249 11.19 -9.42 9.73
N LEU A 250 10.77 -8.47 8.90
CA LEU A 250 10.96 -8.50 7.45
C LEU A 250 12.45 -8.57 7.08
N LEU A 251 13.27 -7.68 7.65
CA LEU A 251 14.72 -7.65 7.39
C LEU A 251 15.41 -8.95 7.83
N ARG A 252 14.92 -9.58 8.91
CA ARG A 252 15.37 -10.90 9.32
C ARG A 252 14.95 -11.98 8.31
N GLN A 253 13.72 -11.93 7.81
CA GLN A 253 13.21 -12.85 6.79
C GLN A 253 14.01 -12.74 5.48
N TRP A 254 14.41 -11.52 5.09
CA TRP A 254 15.30 -11.28 3.95
C TRP A 254 16.76 -11.68 4.21
N GLY A 255 17.09 -12.14 5.42
CA GLY A 255 18.44 -12.54 5.78
C GLY A 255 19.42 -11.37 5.94
N VAL A 256 18.92 -10.16 6.18
CA VAL A 256 19.75 -8.96 6.42
C VAL A 256 20.31 -8.95 7.83
N ILE A 257 19.51 -9.37 8.81
CA ILE A 257 19.86 -9.35 10.23
C ILE A 257 19.67 -10.73 10.89
N ASP A 258 20.52 -11.02 11.86
CA ASP A 258 20.32 -12.09 12.82
C ASP A 258 19.93 -11.50 14.17
N MET A 259 18.95 -12.11 14.84
CA MET A 259 18.55 -11.76 16.20
C MET A 259 18.89 -12.90 17.15
N TYR A 260 19.52 -12.57 18.28
CA TYR A 260 19.95 -13.54 19.29
C TYR A 260 19.75 -12.98 20.70
N VAL A 261 19.81 -13.86 21.70
CA VAL A 261 19.72 -13.46 23.11
C VAL A 261 21.09 -13.58 23.73
N GLU A 262 21.58 -12.49 24.30
CA GLU A 262 22.85 -12.43 25.02
C GLU A 262 22.61 -11.76 26.38
N ASN A 263 23.05 -12.37 27.47
CA ASN A 263 22.84 -11.85 28.83
C ASN A 263 21.37 -11.51 29.17
N ARG A 264 20.42 -12.33 28.68
CA ARG A 264 18.96 -12.13 28.80
C ARG A 264 18.42 -10.91 28.04
N GLU A 265 19.22 -10.28 27.20
CA GLU A 265 18.82 -9.16 26.34
C GLU A 265 18.74 -9.59 24.87
N ARG A 266 17.73 -9.10 24.15
CA ARG A 266 17.61 -9.31 22.70
C ARG A 266 18.57 -8.38 21.98
N ARG A 267 19.50 -8.97 21.24
CA ARG A 267 20.47 -8.26 20.41
C ARG A 267 20.31 -8.66 18.95
N MET A 268 20.84 -7.81 18.08
CA MET A 268 20.88 -8.05 16.66
C MET A 268 22.24 -7.75 16.08
N ARG A 269 22.58 -8.48 15.02
CA ARG A 269 23.78 -8.25 14.21
C ARG A 269 23.40 -8.21 12.73
N LEU A 270 24.08 -7.37 11.98
CA LEU A 270 24.00 -7.36 10.52
C LEU A 270 24.76 -8.57 9.97
N ARG A 271 24.17 -9.27 9.00
CA ARG A 271 24.85 -10.37 8.31
C ARG A 271 25.70 -9.82 7.18
N THR A 272 26.86 -10.42 6.91
CA THR A 272 27.64 -10.11 5.70
C THR A 272 26.81 -10.50 4.46
N PRO A 273 26.70 -9.65 3.42
CA PRO A 273 27.46 -8.42 3.17
C PRO A 273 26.82 -7.10 3.67
N TYR A 274 25.71 -7.16 4.39
CA TYR A 274 24.92 -6.00 4.84
C TYR A 274 25.52 -5.23 6.02
N ASP A 275 26.67 -5.67 6.52
CA ASP A 275 27.56 -4.90 7.38
C ASP A 275 28.13 -3.67 6.63
N LYS A 276 28.24 -3.76 5.30
CA LYS A 276 28.65 -2.63 4.45
C LYS A 276 27.46 -1.76 4.09
N GLN A 277 27.63 -0.44 4.23
CA GLN A 277 26.61 0.55 3.90
C GLN A 277 26.03 0.36 2.49
N ALA A 278 26.86 0.17 1.46
CA ALA A 278 26.37 0.05 0.08
C ALA A 278 25.45 -1.16 -0.14
N ALA A 279 25.79 -2.32 0.44
CA ALA A 279 24.95 -3.51 0.35
C ALA A 279 23.64 -3.35 1.14
N ARG A 280 23.70 -2.66 2.28
CA ARG A 280 22.52 -2.28 3.05
C ARG A 280 21.62 -1.32 2.29
N ASP A 281 22.16 -0.27 1.69
CA ASP A 281 21.38 0.71 0.94
C ASP A 281 20.72 0.06 -0.28
N TYR A 282 21.41 -0.86 -0.95
CA TYR A 282 20.86 -1.64 -2.05
C TYR A 282 19.63 -2.45 -1.63
N ILE A 283 19.69 -3.19 -0.52
CA ILE A 283 18.54 -3.97 -0.06
C ILE A 283 17.43 -3.08 0.51
N CYS A 284 17.77 -2.02 1.24
CA CYS A 284 16.82 -1.06 1.77
C CYS A 284 16.12 -0.24 0.67
N ASN A 285 16.72 -0.12 -0.52
CA ASN A 285 16.09 0.53 -1.66
C ASN A 285 14.79 -0.17 -2.09
N ASN A 286 14.64 -1.47 -1.82
CA ASN A 286 13.38 -2.19 -2.03
C ASN A 286 12.22 -1.64 -1.18
N ILE A 287 12.52 -0.92 -0.10
CA ILE A 287 11.54 -0.22 0.74
C ILE A 287 11.49 1.26 0.35
N TYR A 288 12.65 1.92 0.19
CA TYR A 288 12.71 3.37 -0.06
C TYR A 288 11.99 3.81 -1.33
N LYS A 289 12.03 3.00 -2.40
CA LYS A 289 11.34 3.33 -3.65
C LYS A 289 9.82 3.48 -3.52
N PHE A 290 9.21 2.83 -2.51
CA PHE A 290 7.78 2.96 -2.22
C PHE A 290 7.47 4.04 -1.18
N ASN A 291 8.48 4.57 -0.50
CA ASN A 291 8.37 5.73 0.37
C ASN A 291 8.73 7.03 -0.38
N MET A 292 8.26 7.15 -1.63
CA MET A 292 8.56 8.27 -2.52
C MET A 292 7.89 9.58 -2.09
N THR A 293 8.43 10.71 -2.56
CA THR A 293 7.77 12.01 -2.48
C THR A 293 7.01 12.24 -3.78
N THR A 294 5.70 12.49 -3.70
CA THR A 294 4.83 12.80 -4.83
C THR A 294 3.96 14.01 -4.50
N SER A 295 3.54 14.76 -5.51
CA SER A 295 2.68 15.94 -5.35
C SER A 295 1.33 15.60 -4.71
N LEU A 296 0.88 14.36 -4.81
CA LEU A 296 -0.36 13.89 -4.19
C LEU A 296 -0.32 13.84 -2.66
N LEU A 297 0.86 13.85 -2.05
CA LEU A 297 1.01 13.82 -0.59
C LEU A 297 0.91 15.21 0.06
N HIS A 298 0.89 16.28 -0.74
CA HIS A 298 0.81 17.67 -0.28
C HIS A 298 -0.60 18.24 -0.46
#